data_AF-A0A0S8GI04-F1
#
_entry.id   AF-A0A0S8GI04-F1
#
_cell.length_a   1.000
_cell.length_b   1.000
_cell.length_c   1.000
_cell.angle_alpha   90.00
_cell.angle_beta   90.00
_cell.angle_gamma   90.00
#
_symmetry.space_group_name_H-M   'P 1'
#
loop_
_entity.id
_entity.type
_entity.pdbx_description
1 polymer ?
#
loop_
_entity_poly.entity_id
_entity_poly.type
_entity_poly.pdbx_seq_one_letter_code
_entity_poly.pdbx_strand_id
1 'polypeptide(L)'
;MQVSPVMAKATVVTFSAVLDAARIAAGQGVPFSFLRIGDRTTAIIHHPSLAYGDPNVDSYPAFPIGWRLSAGVIAAFRPKLALAFAAADVVGIITPNAKQNRIRAAAIEALTGGIRYVTTSLDMRQPHAHLDRLRLLLAGRTVLCAGMGASSWQTASSRLGAEKTYIWPLENSPSVTTWEQYDVVARWITKMTGPRMVALLGIGPWSNPLAHHVKVAGGIGLNLGHGLRHLERVIGRDA
;
A
#
# COMPACT_ATOMS: atom_id res chain seq x y z
N MET A 1 -5.03 -19.41 -22.56
CA MET A 1 -4.27 -18.33 -21.86
C MET A 1 -3.76 -18.90 -20.54
N GLN A 2 -2.47 -19.24 -20.43
CA GLN A 2 -1.93 -19.83 -19.19
C GLN A 2 -1.78 -18.76 -18.10
N VAL A 3 -2.56 -18.93 -17.04
CA VAL A 3 -2.57 -18.12 -15.81
C VAL A 3 -1.45 -18.64 -14.90
N SER A 4 -0.65 -17.76 -14.28
CA SER A 4 0.40 -18.17 -13.33
C SER A 4 -0.21 -19.02 -12.20
N PRO A 5 0.50 -20.04 -11.66
CA PRO A 5 -0.01 -20.92 -10.61
C PRO A 5 -0.56 -20.18 -9.37
N VAL A 6 0.02 -19.03 -9.00
CA VAL A 6 -0.52 -18.17 -7.92
C VAL A 6 -1.87 -17.58 -8.29
N MET A 7 -2.01 -17.07 -9.51
CA MET A 7 -3.30 -16.53 -9.98
C MET A 7 -4.35 -17.64 -10.16
N ALA A 8 -3.93 -18.89 -10.36
CA ALA A 8 -4.84 -20.04 -10.44
C ALA A 8 -5.37 -20.47 -9.06
N LYS A 9 -4.63 -20.21 -7.97
CA LYS A 9 -5.02 -20.55 -6.59
C LYS A 9 -5.61 -19.37 -5.81
N ALA A 10 -5.30 -18.14 -6.21
CA ALA A 10 -5.80 -16.94 -5.57
C ALA A 10 -7.25 -16.64 -5.95
N THR A 11 -8.06 -16.29 -4.96
CA THR A 11 -9.42 -15.80 -5.21
C THR A 11 -9.37 -14.32 -5.59
N VAL A 12 -9.96 -13.99 -6.75
CA VAL A 12 -10.07 -12.60 -7.20
C VAL A 12 -11.26 -11.92 -6.51
N VAL A 13 -11.01 -10.79 -5.84
CA VAL A 13 -12.02 -9.99 -5.14
C VAL A 13 -12.06 -8.56 -5.67
N THR A 14 -13.22 -7.92 -5.60
CA THR A 14 -13.36 -6.50 -5.96
C THR A 14 -12.71 -5.61 -4.91
N PHE A 15 -12.28 -4.39 -5.29
CA PHE A 15 -11.74 -3.45 -4.32
C PHE A 15 -12.79 -3.01 -3.28
N SER A 16 -14.07 -2.98 -3.66
CA SER A 16 -15.18 -2.80 -2.72
C SER A 16 -15.21 -3.86 -1.63
N ALA A 17 -15.03 -5.15 -1.98
CA ALA A 17 -14.96 -6.23 -0.99
C ALA A 17 -13.75 -6.10 -0.05
N VAL A 18 -12.63 -5.55 -0.54
CA VAL A 18 -11.46 -5.25 0.31
C VAL A 18 -11.80 -4.20 1.36
N LEU A 19 -12.47 -3.11 0.97
CA LEU A 19 -12.90 -2.07 1.90
C LEU A 19 -13.95 -2.57 2.90
N ASP A 20 -14.88 -3.41 2.44
CA ASP A 20 -15.89 -4.02 3.31
C ASP A 20 -15.26 -4.97 4.34
N ALA A 21 -14.28 -5.79 3.92
CA ALA A 21 -13.51 -6.65 4.82
C ALA A 21 -12.69 -5.83 5.84
N ALA A 22 -12.01 -4.76 5.38
CA ALA A 22 -11.28 -3.85 6.27
C ALA A 22 -12.20 -3.20 7.31
N ARG A 23 -13.42 -2.81 6.92
CA ARG A 23 -14.43 -2.22 7.81
C ARG A 23 -14.90 -3.21 8.87
N ILE A 24 -15.19 -4.46 8.45
CA ILE A 24 -15.59 -5.53 9.37
C ILE A 24 -14.47 -5.82 10.36
N ALA A 25 -13.23 -5.97 9.88
CA ALA A 25 -12.05 -6.19 10.71
C ALA A 25 -11.86 -5.05 11.72
N ALA A 26 -11.98 -3.79 11.28
CA ALA A 26 -11.92 -2.63 12.16
C ALA A 26 -13.01 -2.63 13.24
N GLY A 27 -14.24 -3.02 12.90
CA GLY A 27 -15.35 -3.14 13.86
C GLY A 27 -15.12 -4.24 14.90
N GLN A 28 -14.47 -5.32 14.50
CA GLN A 28 -14.15 -6.47 15.37
C GLN A 28 -12.83 -6.30 16.12
N GLY A 29 -12.05 -5.25 15.86
CA GLY A 29 -10.71 -5.09 16.43
C GLY A 29 -9.70 -6.12 15.92
N VAL A 30 -9.95 -6.71 14.75
CA VAL A 30 -9.06 -7.67 14.10
C VAL A 30 -8.13 -6.90 13.16
N PRO A 31 -6.81 -7.15 13.19
CA PRO A 31 -5.88 -6.46 12.31
C PRO A 31 -6.04 -6.90 10.85
N PHE A 32 -5.80 -5.97 9.93
CA PHE A 32 -5.95 -6.21 8.49
C PHE A 32 -4.89 -5.46 7.71
N SER A 33 -4.39 -6.03 6.61
CA SER A 33 -3.50 -5.37 5.68
C SER A 33 -3.90 -5.57 4.22
N PHE A 34 -3.93 -4.44 3.51
CA PHE A 34 -3.99 -4.38 2.07
C PHE A 34 -2.64 -3.89 1.52
N LEU A 35 -1.99 -4.76 0.74
CA LEU A 35 -0.73 -4.47 0.08
C LEU A 35 -0.91 -4.35 -1.43
N ARG A 36 0.08 -3.74 -2.11
CA ARG A 36 0.03 -3.53 -3.56
C ARG A 36 1.36 -3.88 -4.19
N ILE A 37 1.33 -4.51 -5.36
CA ILE A 37 2.52 -4.69 -6.17
C ILE A 37 2.43 -3.82 -7.42
N GLY A 38 3.29 -2.81 -7.48
CA GLY A 38 3.50 -1.97 -8.65
C GLY A 38 4.79 -2.32 -9.36
N ASP A 39 5.10 -1.60 -10.43
CA ASP A 39 6.29 -1.82 -11.25
C ASP A 39 7.56 -1.66 -10.41
N ARG A 40 7.61 -0.67 -9.52
CA ARG A 40 8.76 -0.46 -8.62
C ARG A 40 8.98 -1.63 -7.66
N THR A 41 7.93 -2.11 -7.01
CA THR A 41 8.02 -3.27 -6.10
C THR A 41 8.47 -4.51 -6.85
N THR A 42 7.98 -4.69 -8.08
CA THR A 42 8.36 -5.79 -8.97
C THR A 42 9.86 -5.72 -9.31
N ALA A 43 10.37 -4.55 -9.70
CA ALA A 43 11.78 -4.34 -10.01
C ALA A 43 12.68 -4.61 -8.79
N ILE A 44 12.27 -4.17 -7.59
CA ILE A 44 13.01 -4.45 -6.33
C ILE A 44 13.12 -5.96 -6.07
N ILE A 45 12.04 -6.72 -6.30
CA ILE A 45 12.02 -8.18 -6.03
C ILE A 45 12.93 -8.94 -6.99
N HIS A 46 12.94 -8.55 -8.26
CA HIS A 46 13.70 -9.23 -9.30
C HIS A 46 15.15 -8.77 -9.44
N HIS A 47 15.54 -7.66 -8.80
CA HIS A 47 16.92 -7.17 -8.82
C HIS A 47 17.92 -8.27 -8.39
N PRO A 48 19.07 -8.44 -9.09
CA PRO A 48 19.62 -7.58 -10.14
C PRO A 48 19.15 -7.90 -11.58
N SER A 49 18.08 -8.66 -11.77
CA SER A 49 17.62 -9.06 -13.10
C SER A 49 17.11 -7.86 -13.93
N LEU A 50 17.86 -7.52 -14.99
CA LEU A 50 17.49 -6.46 -15.95
C LEU A 50 16.25 -6.81 -16.80
N ALA A 51 15.87 -8.09 -16.88
CA ALA A 51 14.69 -8.54 -17.62
C ALA A 51 13.38 -7.92 -17.13
N TYR A 52 13.39 -7.40 -15.90
CA TYR A 52 12.23 -6.79 -15.23
C TYR A 52 12.41 -5.28 -15.00
N GLY A 53 13.44 -4.70 -15.62
CA GLY A 53 13.89 -3.32 -15.45
C GLY A 53 14.80 -3.15 -14.23
N ASP A 54 15.87 -2.36 -14.39
CA ASP A 54 16.63 -1.90 -13.22
C ASP A 54 15.76 -0.87 -12.48
N PRO A 55 15.49 -1.05 -11.17
CA PRO A 55 14.82 -0.03 -10.38
C PRO A 55 15.53 1.33 -10.48
N ASN A 56 16.81 1.42 -10.82
CA ASN A 56 17.56 2.66 -10.90
C ASN A 56 17.88 3.15 -12.33
N VAL A 57 17.44 2.47 -13.40
CA VAL A 57 17.68 2.96 -14.78
C VAL A 57 16.64 4.01 -15.18
N ASP A 58 17.15 5.16 -15.64
CA ASP A 58 16.43 6.37 -16.08
C ASP A 58 15.49 6.18 -17.29
N SER A 59 15.28 4.96 -17.77
CA SER A 59 14.36 4.66 -18.89
C SER A 59 12.87 4.82 -18.53
N TYR A 60 12.55 5.04 -17.25
CA TYR A 60 11.26 5.59 -16.83
C TYR A 60 11.48 7.02 -16.30
N PRO A 61 11.23 8.07 -17.12
CA PRO A 61 11.54 9.46 -16.76
C PRO A 61 10.65 10.07 -15.65
N ALA A 62 10.11 9.28 -14.72
CA ALA A 62 9.08 9.74 -13.77
C ALA A 62 9.09 9.11 -12.37
N PHE A 63 10.16 8.40 -11.94
CA PHE A 63 10.24 8.02 -10.52
C PHE A 63 10.76 9.20 -9.68
N PRO A 64 10.06 9.60 -8.59
CA PRO A 64 10.52 10.66 -7.71
C PRO A 64 11.95 10.36 -7.21
N ILE A 65 12.79 11.40 -7.05
CA ILE A 65 14.17 11.30 -6.53
C ILE A 65 14.22 10.45 -5.26
N GLY A 66 13.19 10.56 -4.43
CA GLY A 66 13.03 9.79 -3.20
C GLY A 66 12.86 8.29 -3.32
N TRP A 67 12.75 7.76 -4.54
CA TRP A 67 12.57 6.34 -4.78
C TRP A 67 13.79 5.70 -5.44
N ARG A 68 14.88 6.44 -5.67
CA ARG A 68 16.17 5.87 -6.07
C ARG A 68 16.77 5.13 -4.86
N LEU A 69 16.98 3.82 -4.99
CA LEU A 69 17.42 2.97 -3.88
C LEU A 69 18.80 2.41 -4.20
N SER A 70 19.75 2.52 -3.27
CA SER A 70 21.06 1.88 -3.45
C SER A 70 20.91 0.35 -3.52
N ALA A 71 21.90 -0.34 -4.10
CA ALA A 71 21.91 -1.81 -4.15
C ALA A 71 21.78 -2.43 -2.75
N GLY A 72 22.44 -1.85 -1.74
CA GLY A 72 22.32 -2.28 -0.34
C GLY A 72 20.90 -2.09 0.21
N VAL A 73 20.24 -0.97 -0.12
CA VAL A 73 18.85 -0.74 0.28
C VAL A 73 17.91 -1.76 -0.38
N ILE A 74 18.08 -2.05 -1.67
CA ILE A 74 17.30 -3.05 -2.42
C ILE A 74 17.46 -4.45 -1.81
N ALA A 75 18.71 -4.86 -1.51
CA ALA A 75 18.99 -6.17 -0.92
C ALA A 75 18.29 -6.37 0.43
N ALA A 76 18.30 -5.34 1.29
CA ALA A 76 17.59 -5.35 2.57
C ALA A 76 16.05 -5.25 2.43
N PHE A 77 15.55 -4.79 1.27
CA PHE A 77 14.11 -4.63 1.01
C PHE A 77 13.40 -5.95 0.79
N ARG A 78 14.03 -6.88 0.06
CA ARG A 78 13.44 -8.16 -0.31
C ARG A 78 12.94 -8.97 0.90
N PRO A 79 13.71 -9.20 1.98
CA PRO A 79 13.21 -9.94 3.14
C PRO A 79 12.04 -9.23 3.84
N LYS A 80 12.01 -7.89 3.86
CA LYS A 80 10.89 -7.13 4.43
C LYS A 80 9.61 -7.26 3.60
N LEU A 81 9.73 -7.24 2.27
CA LEU A 81 8.61 -7.51 1.38
C LEU A 81 8.11 -8.95 1.49
N ALA A 82 9.02 -9.93 1.64
CA ALA A 82 8.63 -11.31 1.85
C ALA A 82 7.75 -11.47 3.10
N LEU A 83 8.18 -10.90 4.23
CA LEU A 83 7.40 -10.88 5.47
C LEU A 83 6.06 -10.18 5.29
N ALA A 84 6.06 -9.00 4.67
CA ALA A 84 4.87 -8.19 4.49
C ALA A 84 3.83 -8.86 3.59
N PHE A 85 4.25 -9.45 2.46
CA PHE A 85 3.36 -10.15 1.54
C PHE A 85 2.89 -11.50 2.09
N ALA A 86 3.73 -12.23 2.84
CA ALA A 86 3.34 -13.50 3.45
C ALA A 86 2.22 -13.31 4.48
N ALA A 87 2.21 -12.16 5.16
CA ALA A 87 1.18 -11.79 6.13
C ALA A 87 0.03 -10.95 5.55
N ALA A 88 -0.02 -10.73 4.23
CA ALA A 88 -1.03 -9.90 3.58
C ALA A 88 -2.42 -10.55 3.62
N ASP A 89 -3.47 -9.79 3.91
CA ASP A 89 -4.84 -10.31 3.76
C ASP A 89 -5.28 -10.25 2.31
N VAL A 90 -4.97 -9.14 1.62
CA VAL A 90 -5.27 -8.95 0.19
C VAL A 90 -4.12 -8.23 -0.49
N VAL A 91 -3.82 -8.64 -1.73
CA VAL A 91 -2.80 -7.97 -2.57
C VAL A 91 -3.40 -7.43 -3.87
N GLY A 92 -3.22 -6.14 -4.12
CA GLY A 92 -3.55 -5.50 -5.39
C GLY A 92 -2.51 -5.80 -6.47
N ILE A 93 -2.87 -6.60 -7.47
CA ILE A 93 -1.96 -7.09 -8.54
C ILE A 93 -2.47 -6.73 -9.94
N ILE A 94 -3.78 -6.90 -10.18
CA ILE A 94 -4.34 -7.03 -11.53
C ILE A 94 -4.34 -5.67 -12.25
N THR A 95 -3.86 -5.65 -13.49
CA THR A 95 -3.95 -4.55 -14.46
C THR A 95 -4.59 -5.07 -15.76
N PRO A 96 -4.90 -4.20 -16.73
CA PRO A 96 -5.33 -4.62 -18.06
C PRO A 96 -4.23 -5.36 -18.84
N ASN A 97 -2.98 -5.34 -18.38
CA ASN A 97 -1.86 -5.98 -19.07
C ASN A 97 -1.56 -7.37 -18.48
N ALA A 98 -1.98 -8.41 -19.19
CA ALA A 98 -1.80 -9.81 -18.79
C ALA A 98 -0.32 -10.22 -18.62
N LYS A 99 0.63 -9.60 -19.35
CA LYS A 99 2.07 -9.85 -19.18
C LYS A 99 2.54 -9.30 -17.83
N GLN A 100 2.17 -8.06 -17.50
CA GLN A 100 2.51 -7.46 -16.21
C GLN A 100 1.90 -8.22 -15.03
N ASN A 101 0.65 -8.68 -15.16
CA ASN A 101 0.00 -9.49 -14.12
C ASN A 101 0.78 -10.77 -13.82
N ARG A 102 1.24 -11.48 -14.87
CA ARG A 102 2.06 -12.69 -14.72
C ARG A 102 3.39 -12.42 -14.03
N ILE A 103 4.07 -11.34 -14.42
CA ILE A 103 5.34 -10.94 -13.79
C ILE A 103 5.13 -10.66 -12.29
N ARG A 104 4.11 -9.85 -11.96
CA ARG A 104 3.81 -9.49 -10.56
C ARG A 104 3.38 -10.69 -9.73
N ALA A 105 2.59 -11.60 -10.30
CA ALA A 105 2.21 -12.84 -9.62
C ALA A 105 3.43 -13.72 -9.32
N ALA A 106 4.33 -13.89 -10.29
CA ALA A 106 5.58 -14.63 -10.10
C ALA A 106 6.51 -13.97 -9.06
N ALA A 107 6.56 -12.63 -9.04
CA ALA A 107 7.32 -11.89 -8.04
C ALA A 107 6.83 -12.21 -6.62
N ILE A 108 5.52 -12.30 -6.40
CA ILE A 108 4.99 -12.62 -5.08
C ILE A 108 5.12 -14.11 -4.77
N GLU A 109 4.93 -15.00 -5.75
CA GLU A 109 5.19 -16.43 -5.60
C GLU A 109 6.61 -16.69 -5.06
N ALA A 110 7.60 -16.00 -5.66
CA ALA A 110 8.99 -16.09 -5.26
C ALA A 110 9.28 -15.53 -3.85
N LEU A 111 8.37 -14.75 -3.28
CA LEU A 111 8.51 -14.19 -1.93
C LEU A 111 7.76 -14.99 -0.86
N THR A 112 6.59 -15.55 -1.17
CA THR A 112 5.64 -16.05 -0.16
C THR A 112 5.12 -17.46 -0.41
N GLY A 113 5.40 -18.06 -1.57
CA GLY A 113 4.81 -19.35 -1.97
C GLY A 113 3.32 -19.29 -2.36
N GLY A 114 2.68 -18.11 -2.28
CA GLY A 114 1.30 -17.90 -2.70
C GLY A 114 0.58 -16.73 -2.00
N ILE A 115 -0.58 -16.34 -2.52
CA ILE A 115 -1.51 -15.37 -1.91
C ILE A 115 -2.92 -15.90 -2.00
N ARG A 116 -3.71 -15.69 -0.94
CA ARG A 116 -5.09 -16.14 -0.87
C ARG A 116 -6.07 -15.26 -1.66
N TYR A 117 -5.95 -13.94 -1.53
CA TYR A 117 -6.86 -12.99 -2.15
C TYR A 117 -6.13 -11.91 -2.95
N VAL A 118 -6.61 -11.66 -4.16
CA VAL A 118 -6.02 -10.67 -5.06
C VAL A 118 -7.09 -9.74 -5.61
N THR A 119 -6.73 -8.49 -5.86
CA THR A 119 -7.64 -7.50 -6.43
C THR A 119 -6.98 -6.71 -7.55
N THR A 120 -7.80 -5.92 -8.26
CA THR A 120 -7.33 -4.98 -9.27
C THR A 120 -6.59 -3.81 -8.66
N SER A 121 -5.48 -3.50 -9.31
CA SER A 121 -4.62 -2.39 -8.96
C SER A 121 -5.09 -1.05 -9.52
N LEU A 122 -6.13 -1.06 -10.36
CA LEU A 122 -6.67 0.15 -10.97
C LEU A 122 -7.79 0.79 -10.15
N ASP A 123 -8.71 0.01 -9.60
CA ASP A 123 -9.84 0.56 -8.83
C ASP A 123 -9.34 1.33 -7.60
N MET A 124 -8.25 0.86 -6.99
CA MET A 124 -7.57 1.58 -5.89
C MET A 124 -6.87 2.88 -6.31
N ARG A 125 -6.65 3.13 -7.62
CA ARG A 125 -6.24 4.46 -8.13
C ARG A 125 -7.43 5.42 -8.22
N GLN A 126 -8.65 4.90 -8.14
CA GLN A 126 -9.88 5.67 -8.12
C GLN A 126 -10.64 5.43 -6.79
N PRO A 127 -10.03 5.66 -5.61
CA PRO A 127 -10.70 5.41 -4.34
C PRO A 127 -11.97 6.27 -4.18
N HIS A 128 -12.08 7.38 -4.91
CA HIS A 128 -13.28 8.20 -4.98
C HIS A 128 -14.50 7.49 -5.63
N ALA A 129 -14.31 6.42 -6.40
CA ALA A 129 -15.42 5.58 -6.85
C ALA A 129 -16.03 4.74 -5.71
N HIS A 130 -15.40 4.76 -4.53
CA HIS A 130 -15.79 3.96 -3.36
C HIS A 130 -15.95 4.82 -2.10
N LEU A 131 -16.32 6.10 -2.25
CA LEU A 131 -16.42 7.06 -1.15
C LEU A 131 -17.32 6.59 -0.02
N ASP A 132 -18.46 5.96 -0.32
CA ASP A 132 -19.37 5.49 0.74
C ASP A 132 -18.73 4.39 1.59
N ARG A 133 -17.99 3.47 0.97
CA ARG A 133 -17.26 2.42 1.70
C ARG A 133 -16.11 2.99 2.51
N LEU A 134 -15.38 3.97 1.96
CA LEU A 134 -14.35 4.69 2.71
C LEU A 134 -14.95 5.47 3.88
N ARG A 135 -16.08 6.16 3.69
CA ARG A 135 -16.81 6.85 4.76
C ARG A 135 -17.18 5.86 5.87
N LEU A 136 -17.78 4.72 5.53
CA LEU A 136 -18.14 3.69 6.52
C LEU A 136 -16.92 3.09 7.24
N LEU A 137 -15.79 2.97 6.54
CA LEU A 137 -14.53 2.51 7.11
C LEU A 137 -13.89 3.55 8.04
N LEU A 138 -13.95 4.84 7.73
CA LEU A 138 -13.25 5.88 8.49
C LEU A 138 -14.11 6.52 9.58
N ALA A 139 -15.44 6.53 9.42
CA ALA A 139 -16.37 7.17 10.34
C ALA A 139 -16.18 6.70 11.79
N GLY A 140 -16.02 7.66 12.71
CA GLY A 140 -15.86 7.42 14.14
C GLY A 140 -14.55 6.69 14.52
N ARG A 141 -13.54 6.70 13.65
CA ARG A 141 -12.25 6.05 13.91
C ARG A 141 -11.11 7.04 13.91
N THR A 142 -10.03 6.64 14.57
CA THR A 142 -8.74 7.32 14.45
C THR A 142 -8.02 6.86 13.18
N VAL A 143 -7.56 7.83 12.38
CA VAL A 143 -6.88 7.61 11.11
C VAL A 143 -5.42 8.09 11.18
N LEU A 144 -4.50 7.29 10.64
CA LEU A 144 -3.10 7.68 10.43
C LEU A 144 -2.87 7.94 8.94
N CYS A 145 -2.34 9.10 8.59
CA CYS A 145 -1.95 9.43 7.22
C CYS A 145 -0.43 9.48 7.12
N ALA A 146 0.17 8.59 6.33
CA ALA A 146 1.62 8.55 6.15
C ALA A 146 2.00 8.58 4.66
N GLY A 147 2.57 9.70 4.24
CA GLY A 147 3.20 9.90 2.94
C GLY A 147 3.11 11.31 2.40
N MET A 148 3.47 11.47 1.14
CA MET A 148 3.53 12.78 0.48
C MET A 148 2.12 13.32 0.25
N GLY A 149 1.77 14.40 0.94
CA GLY A 149 0.42 14.98 0.95
C GLY A 149 -0.48 14.42 2.06
N ALA A 150 0.10 13.93 3.17
CA ALA A 150 -0.66 13.40 4.30
C ALA A 150 -1.67 14.41 4.90
N SER A 151 -1.34 15.70 4.90
CA SER A 151 -2.22 16.81 5.32
C SER A 151 -3.47 16.89 4.47
N SER A 152 -3.34 16.75 3.14
CA SER A 152 -4.51 16.69 2.26
C SER A 152 -5.39 15.48 2.55
N TRP A 153 -4.78 14.33 2.87
CA TRP A 153 -5.51 13.12 3.23
C TRP A 153 -6.15 13.21 4.61
N GLN A 154 -5.55 13.99 5.53
CA GLN A 154 -6.16 14.32 6.80
C GLN A 154 -7.46 15.08 6.60
N THR A 155 -7.45 16.14 5.80
CA THR A 155 -8.67 16.89 5.48
C THR A 155 -9.75 15.99 4.86
N ALA A 156 -9.36 15.15 3.90
CA ALA A 156 -10.25 14.20 3.27
C ALA A 156 -10.83 13.17 4.27
N SER A 157 -10.00 12.62 5.15
CA SER A 157 -10.41 11.63 6.16
C SER A 157 -11.37 12.23 7.19
N SER A 158 -11.12 13.46 7.65
CA SER A 158 -12.02 14.17 8.55
C SER A 158 -13.38 14.42 7.90
N ARG A 159 -13.42 14.81 6.61
CA ARG A 159 -14.68 14.96 5.84
C ARG A 159 -15.43 13.64 5.64
N LEU A 160 -14.71 12.52 5.66
CA LEU A 160 -15.28 11.17 5.64
C LEU A 160 -15.70 10.67 7.04
N GLY A 161 -15.63 11.52 8.06
CA GLY A 161 -16.13 11.25 9.41
C GLY A 161 -15.11 10.65 10.37
N ALA A 162 -13.81 10.66 10.04
CA ALA A 162 -12.77 10.28 10.99
C ALA A 162 -12.88 11.12 12.27
N GLU A 163 -12.85 10.47 13.43
CA GLU A 163 -12.94 11.14 14.73
C GLU A 163 -11.66 11.94 15.01
N LYS A 164 -10.51 11.32 14.70
CA LYS A 164 -9.20 11.93 14.88
C LYS A 164 -8.28 11.50 13.75
N THR A 165 -7.43 12.41 13.30
CA THR A 165 -6.43 12.08 12.28
C THR A 165 -5.05 12.55 12.71
N TYR A 166 -4.06 11.66 12.62
CA TYR A 166 -2.66 12.00 12.80
C TYR A 166 -1.92 11.94 11.46
N ILE A 167 -1.07 12.92 11.23
CA ILE A 167 -0.23 13.02 10.05
C ILE A 167 1.21 12.67 10.40
N TRP A 168 1.89 12.04 9.44
CA TRP A 168 3.32 11.83 9.54
C TRP A 168 4.06 13.19 9.53
N PRO A 169 4.89 13.52 10.54
CA PRO A 169 5.49 14.85 10.66
C PRO A 169 6.44 15.27 9.53
N LEU A 170 6.92 14.31 8.72
CA LEU A 170 7.81 14.60 7.58
C LEU A 170 7.09 14.41 6.23
N GLU A 171 5.79 14.68 6.15
CA GLU A 171 4.99 14.55 4.93
C GLU A 171 5.52 15.32 3.71
N ASN A 172 6.24 16.42 3.94
CA ASN A 172 6.84 17.24 2.89
C ASN A 172 8.24 16.76 2.49
N SER A 173 8.77 15.72 3.14
CA SER A 173 10.03 15.10 2.74
C SER A 173 9.74 14.02 1.70
N PRO A 174 10.11 14.23 0.42
CA PRO A 174 9.68 13.38 -0.69
C PRO A 174 10.33 11.99 -0.72
N SER A 175 11.23 11.69 0.21
CA SER A 175 12.27 10.70 0.00
C SER A 175 12.62 9.95 1.27
N VAL A 176 11.82 8.94 1.60
CA VAL A 176 12.37 7.79 2.31
C VAL A 176 13.25 7.05 1.31
N THR A 177 14.56 7.29 1.35
CA THR A 177 15.55 6.68 0.46
C THR A 177 16.46 5.71 1.19
N THR A 178 16.52 5.80 2.52
CA THR A 178 17.36 4.94 3.37
C THR A 178 16.53 4.17 4.39
N TRP A 179 17.12 3.11 4.97
CA TRP A 179 16.48 2.33 6.02
C TRP A 179 16.38 3.09 7.33
N GLU A 180 17.34 3.96 7.63
CA GLU A 180 17.31 4.80 8.83
C GLU A 180 16.09 5.72 8.79
N GLN A 181 15.83 6.36 7.65
CA GLN A 181 14.64 7.19 7.44
C GLN A 181 13.37 6.36 7.52
N TYR A 182 13.35 5.19 6.89
CA TYR A 182 12.23 4.26 6.96
C TYR A 182 11.92 3.87 8.41
N ASP A 183 12.95 3.55 9.20
CA ASP A 183 12.79 3.09 10.57
C ASP A 183 12.20 4.17 11.48
N VAL A 184 12.48 5.46 11.22
CA VAL A 184 11.80 6.57 11.92
C VAL A 184 10.29 6.53 11.64
N VAL A 185 9.89 6.35 10.37
CA VAL A 185 8.48 6.24 9.98
C VAL A 185 7.84 4.99 10.59
N ALA A 186 8.52 3.84 10.51
CA ALA A 186 8.02 2.57 11.00
C ALA A 186 7.82 2.58 12.52
N ARG A 187 8.76 3.15 13.28
CA ARG A 187 8.63 3.32 14.74
C ARG A 187 7.45 4.22 15.09
N TRP A 188 7.28 5.34 14.38
CA TRP A 188 6.12 6.21 14.62
C TRP A 188 4.80 5.51 14.29
N ILE A 189 4.70 4.84 13.13
CA ILE A 189 3.51 4.07 12.78
C ILE A 189 3.20 3.02 13.86
N THR A 190 4.20 2.27 14.30
CA THR A 190 4.02 1.22 15.30
C THR A 190 3.55 1.80 16.64
N LYS A 191 4.14 2.92 17.07
CA LYS A 191 3.75 3.61 18.31
C LYS A 191 2.34 4.20 18.25
N MET A 192 1.96 4.74 17.11
CA MET A 192 0.69 5.46 16.94
C MET A 192 -0.48 4.53 16.63
N THR A 193 -0.22 3.32 16.14
CA THR A 193 -1.26 2.37 15.75
C THR A 193 -1.75 1.58 16.96
N GLY A 194 -3.07 1.44 17.06
CA GLY A 194 -3.71 0.52 17.98
C GLY A 194 -4.92 -0.16 17.34
N PRO A 195 -5.65 -0.98 18.12
CA PRO A 195 -6.86 -1.64 17.66
C PRO A 195 -7.86 -0.66 17.04
N ARG A 196 -8.52 -1.07 15.97
CA ARG A 196 -9.55 -0.29 15.25
C ARG A 196 -9.05 0.97 14.52
N MET A 197 -7.75 1.27 14.57
CA MET A 197 -7.19 2.40 13.82
C MET A 197 -6.98 2.04 12.35
N VAL A 198 -7.15 3.03 11.47
CA VAL A 198 -6.94 2.88 10.03
C VAL A 198 -5.74 3.70 9.60
N ALA A 199 -4.77 3.09 8.94
CA ALA A 199 -3.62 3.78 8.36
C ALA A 199 -3.74 3.84 6.84
N LEU A 200 -3.73 5.06 6.29
CA LEU A 200 -3.68 5.36 4.87
C LEU A 200 -2.23 5.64 4.46
N LEU A 201 -1.68 4.76 3.61
CA LEU A 201 -0.24 4.75 3.31
C LEU A 201 0.03 5.07 1.83
N GLY A 202 0.91 6.04 1.59
CA GLY A 202 1.26 6.56 0.26
C GLY A 202 2.74 6.95 0.10
N ILE A 203 3.66 6.07 0.50
CA ILE A 203 5.14 6.24 0.48
C ILE A 203 5.76 5.25 -0.51
N GLY A 204 5.18 5.13 -1.71
CA GLY A 204 5.73 4.28 -2.76
C GLY A 204 5.90 2.81 -2.34
N PRO A 205 7.05 2.16 -2.63
CA PRO A 205 7.27 0.76 -2.27
C PRO A 205 7.34 0.53 -0.75
N TRP A 206 7.67 1.55 0.04
CA TRP A 206 7.76 1.47 1.51
C TRP A 206 6.39 1.28 2.18
N SER A 207 5.30 1.66 1.51
CA SER A 207 3.95 1.45 2.05
C SER A 207 3.61 -0.02 2.29
N ASN A 208 4.24 -0.96 1.57
CA ASN A 208 4.03 -2.38 1.77
C ASN A 208 4.51 -2.85 3.16
N PRO A 209 5.80 -2.74 3.50
CA PRO A 209 6.24 -3.13 4.83
C PRO A 209 5.64 -2.24 5.94
N LEU A 210 5.32 -0.97 5.69
CA LEU A 210 4.56 -0.15 6.66
C LEU A 210 3.14 -0.68 6.92
N ALA A 211 2.42 -1.16 5.89
CA ALA A 211 1.09 -1.77 6.08
C ALA A 211 1.18 -3.02 6.95
N HIS A 212 2.27 -3.77 6.82
CA HIS A 212 2.55 -4.91 7.69
C HIS A 212 2.81 -4.46 9.14
N HIS A 213 3.61 -3.40 9.37
CA HIS A 213 3.79 -2.85 10.72
C HIS A 213 2.48 -2.41 11.37
N VAL A 214 1.57 -1.76 10.62
CA VAL A 214 0.24 -1.39 11.09
C VAL A 214 -0.55 -2.63 11.52
N LYS A 215 -0.55 -3.69 10.70
CA LYS A 215 -1.23 -4.95 11.01
C LYS A 215 -0.68 -5.61 12.27
N VAL A 216 0.64 -5.69 12.39
CA VAL A 216 1.31 -6.28 13.58
C VAL A 216 0.98 -5.47 14.84
N ALA A 217 0.83 -4.15 14.72
CA ALA A 217 0.40 -3.28 15.83
C ALA A 217 -1.12 -3.34 16.11
N GLY A 218 -1.88 -4.22 15.47
CA GLY A 218 -3.31 -4.40 15.71
C GLY A 218 -4.25 -3.53 14.86
N GLY A 219 -3.71 -2.75 13.93
CA GLY A 219 -4.47 -1.82 13.10
C GLY A 219 -4.87 -2.35 11.73
N ILE A 220 -5.45 -1.44 10.93
CA ILE A 220 -5.84 -1.65 9.53
C ILE A 220 -4.88 -0.89 8.62
N GLY A 221 -3.95 -1.59 7.97
CA GLY A 221 -2.96 -0.99 7.09
C GLY A 221 -3.39 -1.00 5.63
N LEU A 222 -3.67 0.17 5.05
CA LEU A 222 -4.05 0.29 3.64
C LEU A 222 -2.95 1.00 2.84
N ASN A 223 -2.18 0.24 2.08
CA ASN A 223 -1.40 0.83 0.99
C ASN A 223 -2.38 1.25 -0.10
N LEU A 224 -2.61 2.55 -0.27
CA LEU A 224 -3.45 3.10 -1.36
C LEU A 224 -2.60 3.85 -2.40
N GLY A 225 -1.35 4.18 -2.06
CA GLY A 225 -0.39 4.78 -2.97
C GLY A 225 -0.92 6.04 -3.66
N HIS A 226 -0.74 6.13 -4.97
CA HIS A 226 -1.16 7.30 -5.76
C HIS A 226 -2.68 7.55 -5.74
N GLY A 227 -3.51 6.54 -5.41
CA GLY A 227 -4.96 6.73 -5.29
C GLY A 227 -5.34 7.84 -4.31
N LEU A 228 -4.54 8.04 -3.27
CA LEU A 228 -4.77 9.06 -2.24
C LEU A 228 -4.75 10.50 -2.80
N ARG A 229 -3.99 10.76 -3.87
CA ARG A 229 -3.99 12.08 -4.54
C ARG A 229 -5.31 12.38 -5.25
N HIS A 230 -6.04 11.35 -5.68
CA HIS A 230 -7.36 11.52 -6.28
C HIS A 230 -8.43 11.74 -5.21
N LEU A 231 -8.26 11.13 -4.04
CA LEU A 231 -9.15 11.35 -2.89
C LEU A 231 -9.16 12.83 -2.48
N GLU A 232 -7.96 13.43 -2.40
CA GLU A 232 -7.79 14.88 -2.17
C GLU A 232 -8.53 15.72 -3.20
N ARG A 233 -8.34 15.47 -4.50
CA ARG A 233 -8.93 16.31 -5.56
C ARG A 233 -10.45 16.29 -5.57
N VAL A 234 -11.04 15.13 -5.28
CA VAL A 234 -12.50 14.97 -5.32
C VAL A 234 -13.12 15.56 -4.07
N ILE A 235 -12.60 15.21 -2.89
CA ILE A 235 -13.18 15.66 -1.63
C ILE A 235 -12.81 17.12 -1.33
N GLY A 236 -11.65 17.59 -1.78
CA GLY A 236 -11.09 18.92 -1.52
C GLY A 236 -11.72 20.05 -2.33
N ARG A 237 -12.42 19.77 -3.44
CA ARG A 237 -13.04 20.79 -4.32
C ARG A 237 -14.41 21.28 -3.85
N ASP A 238 -15.06 20.59 -2.91
CA ASP A 238 -16.36 21.00 -2.37
C ASP A 238 -16.22 22.00 -1.19
N ALA A 239 -15.27 22.95 -1.28
CA ALA A 239 -15.01 23.98 -0.28
C ALA A 239 -14.90 25.37 -0.90
#